data_AF-A0A5M4AKT8-F1
#
_entry.id   AF-A0A5M4AKT8-F1
#
_cell.length_a   1.000
_cell.length_b   1.000
_cell.length_c   1.000
_cell.angle_alpha   90.00
_cell.angle_beta   90.00
_cell.angle_gamma   90.00
#
_symmetry.space_group_name_H-M   'P 1'
#
loop_
_entity.id
_entity.type
_entity.pdbx_description
1 polymer ?
#
loop_
_entity_poly.entity_id
_entity_poly.type
_entity_poly.pdbx_seq_one_letter_code
_entity_poly.pdbx_strand_id
1 'polypeptide(L)'
;MSDNYYIIGKETLNELQVLRSFVDFVAGQPETPPEQRKLASDIKYSIENFDKPETFKEWGVCIDIYDPVIQSKSDGGKGGMYWKKWWLWFELGLLEICIEEEYVDKDGYLDEEQIFYGYINFNKNIKGPRTLGDHNYQKFLEDAFQFRNDITDSLNNVETELNLW
;
A
#
# COMPACT_ATOMS: atom_id res chain seq x y z
N MET A 1 23.93 8.66 9.12
CA MET A 1 23.03 8.23 8.01
C MET A 1 22.12 9.37 7.53
N SER A 2 21.84 10.40 8.33
CA SER A 2 21.00 11.56 7.95
C SER A 2 21.48 12.28 6.70
N ASP A 3 22.80 12.31 6.45
CA ASP A 3 23.34 13.02 5.30
C ASP A 3 22.84 12.50 3.97
N ASN A 4 22.26 11.31 3.82
CA ASN A 4 21.86 10.75 2.51
C ASN A 4 20.43 11.08 2.07
N TYR A 5 19.65 11.75 2.90
CA TYR A 5 18.23 11.98 2.65
C TYR A 5 17.90 13.46 2.48
N TYR A 6 16.90 13.72 1.64
CA TYR A 6 16.29 15.00 1.39
C TYR A 6 15.15 15.22 2.37
N ILE A 7 15.09 16.39 2.98
CA ILE A 7 13.98 16.79 3.84
C ILE A 7 12.86 17.26 2.91
N ILE A 8 11.74 16.53 2.92
CA ILE A 8 10.58 16.84 2.09
C ILE A 8 9.92 18.17 2.52
N GLY A 9 9.28 18.85 1.57
CA GLY A 9 8.56 20.08 1.85
C GLY A 9 7.41 19.88 2.84
N LYS A 10 7.13 20.90 3.66
CA LYS A 10 6.08 20.86 4.69
C LYS A 10 4.68 20.57 4.12
N GLU A 11 4.39 21.05 2.92
CA GLU A 11 3.11 20.79 2.23
C GLU A 11 2.92 19.30 1.98
N THR A 12 3.86 18.65 1.27
CA THR A 12 3.83 17.21 1.03
C THR A 12 3.88 16.40 2.34
N LEU A 13 4.66 16.85 3.32
CA LEU A 13 4.68 16.20 4.64
C LEU A 13 3.29 16.19 5.28
N ASN A 14 2.56 17.30 5.21
CA ASN A 14 1.20 17.40 5.76
C ASN A 14 0.22 16.51 4.99
N GLU A 15 0.33 16.45 3.66
CA GLU A 15 -0.50 15.57 2.82
C GLU A 15 -0.28 14.10 3.19
N LEU A 16 0.96 13.67 3.41
CA LEU A 16 1.28 12.28 3.78
C LEU A 16 0.74 11.88 5.15
N GLN A 17 0.41 12.83 6.04
CA GLN A 17 -0.11 12.50 7.37
C GLN A 17 -1.46 11.77 7.34
N VAL A 18 -2.23 11.87 6.24
CA VAL A 18 -3.50 11.16 6.08
C VAL A 18 -3.29 9.65 5.98
N LEU A 19 -2.12 9.18 5.53
CA LEU A 19 -1.81 7.75 5.37
C LEU A 19 -1.84 6.99 6.69
N ARG A 20 -1.68 7.68 7.83
CA ARG A 20 -1.86 7.07 9.16
C ARG A 20 -3.25 6.46 9.35
N SER A 21 -4.27 7.06 8.72
CA SER A 21 -5.63 6.52 8.75
C SER A 21 -5.75 5.21 7.99
N PHE A 22 -4.95 4.99 6.94
CA PHE A 22 -4.87 3.67 6.29
C PHE A 22 -4.24 2.63 7.21
N VAL A 23 -3.17 2.99 7.94
CA VAL A 23 -2.54 2.09 8.92
C VAL A 23 -3.54 1.68 10.01
N ASP A 24 -4.28 2.65 10.56
CA ASP A 24 -5.33 2.38 11.55
C ASP A 24 -6.45 1.51 10.98
N PHE A 25 -6.82 1.75 9.72
CA PHE A 25 -7.84 0.99 9.04
C PHE A 25 -7.47 -0.47 8.81
N VAL A 26 -6.27 -0.74 8.29
CA VAL A 26 -5.77 -2.11 8.10
C VAL A 26 -5.65 -2.79 9.47
N ALA A 27 -4.99 -2.15 10.45
CA ALA A 27 -4.87 -2.72 11.80
C ALA A 27 -6.22 -3.00 12.50
N GLY A 28 -7.28 -2.30 12.10
CA GLY A 28 -8.63 -2.49 12.61
C GLY A 28 -9.40 -3.66 11.98
N GLN A 29 -8.90 -4.26 10.89
CA GLN A 29 -9.59 -5.35 10.23
C GLN A 29 -9.61 -6.63 11.07
N PRO A 30 -10.71 -7.41 11.01
CA PRO A 30 -10.77 -8.74 11.63
C PRO A 30 -9.64 -9.68 11.20
N GLU A 31 -9.22 -9.58 9.94
CA GLU A 31 -8.21 -10.42 9.29
C GLU A 31 -6.79 -10.10 9.77
N THR A 32 -6.56 -8.91 10.33
CA THR A 32 -5.22 -8.53 10.77
C THR A 32 -4.80 -9.27 12.03
N PRO A 33 -3.70 -10.05 12.00
CA PRO A 33 -3.23 -10.78 13.16
C PRO A 33 -2.86 -9.87 14.34
N PRO A 34 -3.08 -10.28 15.61
CA PRO A 34 -2.78 -9.45 16.78
C PRO A 34 -1.34 -8.95 16.86
N GLU A 35 -0.37 -9.73 16.37
CA GLU A 35 1.04 -9.37 16.29
C GLU A 35 1.30 -8.21 15.32
N GLN A 36 0.61 -8.18 14.18
CA GLN A 36 0.72 -7.11 13.20
C GLN A 36 0.04 -5.82 13.67
N ARG A 37 -1.10 -5.93 14.37
CA ARG A 37 -1.79 -4.75 14.96
C ARG A 37 -0.88 -3.95 15.90
N LYS A 38 0.05 -4.61 16.58
CA LYS A 38 1.01 -3.94 17.48
C LYS A 38 2.01 -3.07 16.73
N LEU A 39 2.27 -3.36 15.44
CA LEU A 39 3.20 -2.59 14.60
C LEU A 39 2.59 -1.26 14.12
N ALA A 40 1.26 -1.12 14.17
CA ALA A 40 0.56 0.07 13.69
C ALA A 40 1.06 1.37 14.36
N SER A 41 1.38 1.34 15.66
CA SER A 41 1.91 2.53 16.34
C SER A 41 3.29 2.94 15.82
N ASP A 42 4.16 1.97 15.53
CA ASP A 42 5.52 2.22 15.07
C ASP A 42 5.53 2.71 13.62
N ILE A 43 4.68 2.14 12.77
CA ILE A 43 4.51 2.60 11.38
C ILE A 43 3.94 4.01 11.35
N LYS A 44 2.93 4.32 12.16
CA LYS A 44 2.39 5.69 12.27
C LYS A 44 3.45 6.67 12.76
N TYR A 45 4.28 6.27 13.73
CA TYR A 45 5.40 7.08 14.17
C TYR A 45 6.38 7.36 13.01
N SER A 46 6.68 6.37 12.16
CA SER A 46 7.52 6.60 10.96
C SER A 46 6.91 7.64 10.01
N ILE A 47 5.60 7.59 9.76
CA ILE A 47 4.89 8.56 8.91
C ILE A 47 4.91 9.98 9.52
N GLU A 48 4.75 10.10 10.84
CA GLU A 48 4.80 11.39 11.56
C GLU A 48 6.18 12.05 11.49
N ASN A 49 7.23 11.27 11.23
CA ASN A 49 8.62 11.71 11.28
C ASN A 49 9.32 11.58 9.92
N PHE A 50 8.58 11.69 8.80
CA PHE A 50 9.18 11.71 7.46
C PHE A 50 10.15 12.88 7.22
N ASP A 51 10.11 13.92 8.06
CA ASP A 51 11.05 15.04 8.07
C ASP A 51 12.37 14.73 8.82
N LYS A 52 12.46 13.57 9.48
CA LYS A 52 13.60 13.14 10.31
C LYS A 52 14.21 11.85 9.78
N PRO A 53 15.14 11.92 8.82
CA PRO A 53 15.72 10.73 8.21
C PRO A 53 16.40 9.76 9.18
N GLU A 54 16.83 10.24 10.35
CA GLU A 54 17.37 9.41 11.43
C GLU A 54 16.34 8.44 12.05
N THR A 55 15.04 8.63 11.81
CA THR A 55 13.97 7.75 12.28
C THR A 55 13.51 6.76 11.21
N PHE A 56 14.08 6.78 10.01
CA PHE A 56 13.65 5.89 8.93
C PHE A 56 13.91 4.42 9.29
N LYS A 57 12.85 3.63 9.14
CA LYS A 57 12.83 2.16 9.19
C LYS A 57 12.00 1.69 8.01
N GLU A 58 12.28 0.51 7.49
CA GLU A 58 11.51 -0.03 6.38
C GLU A 58 10.21 -0.63 6.91
N TRP A 59 9.11 -0.46 6.18
CA TRP A 59 7.81 -0.97 6.59
C TRP A 59 6.86 -1.11 5.41
N GLY A 60 5.84 -1.94 5.58
CA GLY A 60 4.78 -2.17 4.61
C GLY A 60 3.43 -2.26 5.29
N VAL A 61 2.39 -1.73 4.63
CA VAL A 61 0.99 -1.88 5.04
C VAL A 61 0.18 -2.26 3.82
N CYS A 62 -0.54 -3.37 3.88
CA CYS A 62 -1.33 -3.89 2.77
C CYS A 62 -2.69 -4.38 3.25
N ILE A 63 -3.69 -4.17 2.41
CA ILE A 63 -4.91 -4.96 2.41
C ILE A 63 -5.20 -5.40 0.98
N ASP A 64 -5.62 -6.63 0.84
CA ASP A 64 -5.96 -7.21 -0.45
C ASP A 64 -7.20 -8.07 -0.37
N ILE A 65 -7.89 -8.13 -1.50
CA ILE A 65 -8.96 -9.06 -1.74
C ILE A 65 -8.58 -9.93 -2.93
N TYR A 66 -8.78 -11.25 -2.81
CA TYR A 66 -8.37 -12.18 -3.85
C TYR A 66 -9.31 -13.39 -3.99
N ASP A 67 -9.21 -14.05 -5.15
CA ASP A 67 -9.86 -15.33 -5.45
C ASP A 67 -8.88 -16.49 -5.21
N PRO A 68 -9.09 -17.34 -4.18
CA PRO A 68 -8.20 -18.47 -3.90
C PRO A 68 -8.22 -19.58 -4.95
N VAL A 69 -9.33 -19.72 -5.68
CA VAL A 69 -9.49 -20.73 -6.74
C VAL A 69 -8.65 -20.32 -7.95
N ILE A 70 -8.70 -19.05 -8.34
CA ILE A 70 -7.82 -18.53 -9.38
C ILE A 70 -6.35 -18.59 -8.94
N GLN A 71 -6.05 -18.17 -7.71
CA GLN A 71 -4.69 -18.18 -7.15
C GLN A 71 -4.06 -19.59 -7.16
N SER A 72 -4.84 -20.61 -6.82
CA SER A 72 -4.36 -22.01 -6.77
C SER A 72 -4.28 -22.70 -8.15
N LYS A 73 -4.70 -22.02 -9.23
CA LYS A 73 -4.75 -22.55 -10.62
C LYS A 73 -5.53 -23.86 -10.76
N SER A 74 -6.42 -24.19 -9.82
CA SER A 74 -7.02 -25.52 -9.75
C SER A 74 -8.05 -25.80 -10.85
N ASP A 75 -8.63 -24.76 -11.44
CA ASP A 75 -9.86 -24.90 -12.24
C ASP A 75 -9.79 -24.34 -13.68
N GLY A 76 -8.61 -23.90 -14.16
CA GLY A 76 -8.48 -23.32 -15.51
C GLY A 76 -9.43 -22.14 -15.74
N GLY A 77 -9.47 -21.23 -14.76
CA GLY A 77 -10.52 -20.25 -14.50
C GLY A 77 -11.07 -19.56 -15.73
N LYS A 78 -12.40 -19.43 -15.82
CA LYS A 78 -13.06 -18.71 -16.92
C LYS A 78 -12.98 -17.19 -16.74
N GLY A 79 -11.78 -16.60 -16.76
CA GLY A 79 -11.52 -15.15 -16.80
C GLY A 79 -12.06 -14.31 -15.60
N GLY A 80 -11.33 -13.25 -15.23
CA GLY A 80 -11.80 -12.27 -14.24
C GLY A 80 -10.69 -11.52 -13.50
N MET A 81 -11.10 -10.59 -12.62
CA MET A 81 -10.25 -9.98 -11.61
C MET A 81 -9.98 -11.03 -10.52
N TYR A 82 -8.71 -11.30 -10.21
CA TYR A 82 -8.36 -12.24 -9.15
C TYR A 82 -7.75 -11.57 -7.93
N TRP A 83 -7.27 -10.33 -8.07
CA TRP A 83 -6.66 -9.57 -6.99
C TRP A 83 -7.05 -8.11 -7.10
N LYS A 84 -7.38 -7.48 -5.97
CA LYS A 84 -7.33 -6.03 -5.82
C LYS A 84 -6.60 -5.69 -4.54
N LYS A 85 -5.59 -4.82 -4.63
CA LYS A 85 -4.63 -4.54 -3.56
C LYS A 85 -4.56 -3.05 -3.30
N TRP A 86 -4.53 -2.69 -2.02
CA TRP A 86 -4.19 -1.34 -1.54
C TRP A 86 -2.98 -1.45 -0.66
N TRP A 87 -1.93 -0.71 -0.96
CA TRP A 87 -0.70 -0.84 -0.20
C TRP A 87 0.12 0.45 -0.08
N LEU A 88 0.85 0.51 1.03
CA LEU A 88 1.91 1.46 1.32
C LEU A 88 3.20 0.67 1.52
N TRP A 89 4.28 1.06 0.86
CA TRP A 89 5.58 0.43 1.02
C TRP A 89 6.66 1.49 1.18
N PHE A 90 7.41 1.40 2.28
CA PHE A 90 8.54 2.28 2.53
C PHE A 90 9.83 1.48 2.66
N GLU A 91 10.69 1.59 1.67
CA GLU A 91 11.93 0.82 1.57
C GLU A 91 13.02 1.68 0.91
N LEU A 92 14.26 1.60 1.41
CA LEU A 92 15.41 2.33 0.85
C LEU A 92 15.16 3.85 0.63
N GLY A 93 14.36 4.47 1.51
CA GLY A 93 14.01 5.89 1.42
C GLY A 93 13.05 6.22 0.26
N LEU A 94 12.29 5.25 -0.22
CA LEU A 94 11.24 5.39 -1.20
C LEU A 94 9.91 5.04 -0.54
N LEU A 95 8.91 5.92 -0.63
CA LEU A 95 7.54 5.62 -0.26
C LEU A 95 6.73 5.42 -1.53
N GLU A 96 6.09 4.26 -1.62
CA GLU A 96 5.18 3.89 -2.69
C GLU A 96 3.78 3.65 -2.12
N ILE A 97 2.78 4.12 -2.86
CA ILE A 97 1.36 4.13 -2.47
C ILE A 97 0.60 3.67 -3.70
N CYS A 98 -0.10 2.55 -3.64
CA CYS A 98 -0.70 1.98 -4.84
C CYS A 98 -2.06 1.37 -4.60
N ILE A 99 -2.92 1.49 -5.61
CA ILE A 99 -4.09 0.64 -5.80
C ILE A 99 -3.89 -0.08 -7.13
N GLU A 100 -3.96 -1.39 -7.08
CA GLU A 100 -3.69 -2.26 -8.22
C GLU A 100 -4.76 -3.35 -8.30
N GLU A 101 -5.21 -3.62 -9.51
CA GLU A 101 -6.04 -4.77 -9.82
C GLU A 101 -5.26 -5.70 -10.74
N GLU A 102 -5.25 -6.98 -10.40
CA GLU A 102 -4.63 -8.01 -11.22
C GLU A 102 -5.72 -8.93 -11.78
N TYR A 103 -5.63 -9.18 -13.09
CA TYR A 103 -6.58 -9.94 -13.87
C TYR A 103 -5.90 -11.15 -14.47
N VAL A 104 -6.56 -12.32 -14.39
CA VAL A 104 -6.10 -13.54 -15.06
C VAL A 104 -7.21 -14.01 -15.99
N ASP A 105 -6.87 -14.15 -17.27
CA ASP A 105 -7.78 -14.75 -18.23
C ASP A 105 -7.71 -16.29 -18.23
N LYS A 106 -8.61 -16.91 -19.00
CA LYS A 106 -8.70 -18.37 -19.16
C LYS A 106 -7.47 -19.04 -19.75
N ASP A 107 -6.62 -18.27 -20.44
CA ASP A 107 -5.41 -18.75 -21.09
C ASP A 107 -4.19 -18.52 -20.17
N GLY A 108 -4.42 -17.97 -18.98
CA GLY A 108 -3.39 -17.65 -17.98
C GLY A 108 -2.64 -16.36 -18.28
N TYR A 109 -3.15 -15.52 -19.18
CA TYR A 109 -2.61 -14.18 -19.41
C TYR A 109 -2.93 -13.29 -18.21
N LEU A 110 -1.90 -12.58 -17.74
CA LEU A 110 -1.97 -11.63 -16.64
C LEU A 110 -2.06 -10.21 -17.22
N ASP A 111 -3.05 -9.45 -16.79
CA ASP A 111 -3.10 -8.00 -16.97
C ASP A 111 -3.12 -7.31 -15.61
N GLU A 112 -2.49 -6.13 -15.54
CA GLU A 112 -2.36 -5.35 -14.31
C GLU A 112 -2.88 -3.93 -14.59
N GLU A 113 -3.90 -3.50 -13.84
CA GLU A 113 -4.41 -2.14 -13.90
C GLU A 113 -4.02 -1.38 -12.63
N GLN A 114 -3.25 -0.31 -12.83
CA GLN A 114 -2.85 0.59 -11.76
C GLN A 114 -3.86 1.74 -11.63
N ILE A 115 -4.76 1.65 -10.64
CA ILE A 115 -5.84 2.61 -10.39
C ILE A 115 -5.31 3.90 -9.74
N PHE A 116 -4.32 3.74 -8.86
CA PHE A 116 -3.67 4.83 -8.16
C PHE A 116 -2.19 4.49 -7.98
N TYR A 117 -1.31 5.47 -8.20
CA TYR A 117 0.10 5.33 -7.90
C TYR A 117 0.66 6.64 -7.38
N GLY A 118 1.16 6.66 -6.15
CA GLY A 118 1.91 7.76 -5.58
C GLY A 118 3.31 7.28 -5.22
N TYR A 119 4.32 8.08 -5.56
CA TYR A 119 5.72 7.76 -5.30
C TYR A 119 6.45 8.97 -4.75
N ILE A 120 7.21 8.77 -3.66
CA ILE A 120 7.99 9.81 -3.00
C ILE A 120 9.40 9.29 -2.73
N ASN A 121 10.40 10.02 -3.21
CA ASN A 121 11.81 9.66 -3.08
C ASN A 121 12.54 10.62 -2.13
N PHE A 122 12.95 10.09 -0.98
CA PHE A 122 13.68 10.82 0.04
C PHE A 122 15.19 10.79 -0.18
N ASN A 123 15.74 10.08 -1.17
CA ASN A 123 17.20 9.98 -1.36
C ASN A 123 17.78 11.24 -1.98
N LYS A 124 18.68 11.95 -1.28
CA LYS A 124 19.25 13.23 -1.78
C LYS A 124 20.03 13.07 -3.09
N ASN A 125 20.65 11.91 -3.29
CA ASN A 125 21.63 11.68 -4.36
C ASN A 125 20.96 11.35 -5.71
N ILE A 126 19.68 11.00 -5.70
CA ILE A 126 18.92 10.72 -6.92
C ILE A 126 18.56 12.04 -7.59
N LYS A 127 18.82 12.15 -8.90
CA LYS A 127 18.44 13.30 -9.73
C LYS A 127 17.09 13.00 -10.39
N GLY A 128 16.12 13.90 -10.26
CA GLY A 128 14.80 13.75 -10.87
C GLY A 128 13.69 14.33 -9.98
N PRO A 129 12.42 14.20 -10.40
CA PRO A 129 11.27 14.54 -9.57
C PRO A 129 11.30 13.74 -8.26
N ARG A 130 10.98 14.42 -7.16
CA ARG A 130 10.91 13.81 -5.83
C ARG A 130 9.59 13.12 -5.59
N THR A 131 8.55 13.60 -6.25
CA THR A 131 7.20 13.06 -6.23
C THR A 131 6.83 12.69 -7.65
N LEU A 132 6.19 11.54 -7.83
CA LEU A 132 5.66 11.03 -9.10
C LEU A 132 4.27 10.45 -8.86
N GLY A 133 3.46 10.40 -9.91
CA GLY A 133 2.12 9.81 -9.86
C GLY A 133 1.06 10.74 -9.25
N ASP A 134 0.00 10.15 -8.72
CA ASP A 134 -1.12 10.79 -8.01
C ASP A 134 -0.71 11.18 -6.57
N HIS A 135 -1.19 12.33 -6.12
CA HIS A 135 -0.92 12.90 -4.80
C HIS A 135 -2.23 13.14 -4.02
N ASN A 136 -3.38 12.77 -4.60
CA ASN A 136 -4.66 12.79 -3.92
C ASN A 136 -4.78 11.55 -3.03
N TYR A 137 -3.98 11.51 -1.95
CA TYR A 137 -4.00 10.40 -1.00
C TYR A 137 -5.37 10.25 -0.32
N GLN A 138 -6.20 11.29 -0.32
CA GLN A 138 -7.58 11.20 0.13
C GLN A 138 -8.42 10.28 -0.78
N LYS A 139 -8.23 10.35 -2.10
CA LYS A 139 -8.86 9.42 -3.05
C LYS A 139 -8.41 7.98 -2.81
N PHE A 140 -7.12 7.77 -2.50
CA PHE A 140 -6.62 6.45 -2.10
C PHE A 140 -7.36 5.90 -0.87
N LEU A 141 -7.51 6.73 0.17
CA LEU A 141 -8.23 6.34 1.39
C LEU A 141 -9.71 6.07 1.15
N GLU A 142 -10.37 6.89 0.34
CA GLU A 142 -11.79 6.73 0.01
C GLU A 142 -12.07 5.38 -0.66
N ASP A 143 -11.20 4.97 -1.58
CA ASP A 143 -11.30 3.66 -2.24
C ASP A 143 -10.99 2.52 -1.26
N ALA A 144 -9.88 2.62 -0.53
CA ALA A 144 -9.48 1.61 0.45
C ALA A 144 -10.54 1.36 1.54
N PHE A 145 -11.19 2.42 2.04
CA PHE A 145 -12.22 2.28 3.09
C PHE A 145 -13.51 1.66 2.57
N GLN A 146 -13.66 1.55 1.25
CA GLN A 146 -14.78 0.88 0.61
C GLN A 146 -14.43 -0.53 0.10
N PHE A 147 -13.23 -1.07 0.37
CA PHE A 147 -12.80 -2.36 -0.19
C PHE A 147 -13.79 -3.52 0.03
N ARG A 148 -14.57 -3.50 1.12
CA ARG A 148 -15.61 -4.52 1.38
C ARG A 148 -16.72 -4.51 0.33
N ASN A 149 -16.96 -3.38 -0.33
CA ASN A 149 -17.92 -3.27 -1.43
C ASN A 149 -17.40 -3.97 -2.71
N ASP A 150 -16.10 -4.19 -2.81
CA ASP A 150 -15.46 -4.89 -3.92
C ASP A 150 -15.43 -6.41 -3.71
N ILE A 151 -15.81 -6.89 -2.51
CA ILE A 151 -15.93 -8.32 -2.22
C ILE A 151 -17.12 -8.88 -2.99
N THR A 152 -16.86 -9.93 -3.76
CA THR A 152 -17.86 -10.66 -4.55
C THR A 152 -17.81 -12.14 -4.22
N ASP A 153 -18.71 -12.95 -4.79
CA ASP A 153 -18.66 -14.41 -4.59
C ASP A 153 -17.34 -15.03 -5.08
N SER A 154 -16.71 -14.44 -6.11
CA SER A 154 -15.42 -14.87 -6.66
C SER A 154 -14.22 -14.17 -6.02
N LEU A 155 -14.36 -12.91 -5.61
CA LEU A 155 -13.30 -12.14 -4.95
C LEU A 155 -13.62 -12.04 -3.45
N ASN A 156 -13.38 -13.14 -2.73
CA ASN A 156 -14.03 -13.37 -1.43
C ASN A 156 -13.07 -13.56 -0.24
N ASN A 157 -11.77 -13.71 -0.49
CA ASN A 157 -10.79 -13.74 0.57
C ASN A 157 -10.19 -12.37 0.77
N VAL A 158 -9.87 -12.08 2.04
CA VAL A 158 -9.21 -10.85 2.44
C VAL A 158 -7.94 -11.22 3.17
N GLU A 159 -6.84 -10.58 2.79
CA GLU A 159 -5.57 -10.63 3.51
C GLU A 159 -5.16 -9.21 3.89
N THR A 160 -4.43 -9.13 4.99
CA THR A 160 -3.94 -7.87 5.54
C THR A 160 -2.55 -8.09 6.07
N GLU A 161 -1.70 -7.09 5.88
CA GLU A 161 -0.31 -7.14 6.31
C GLU A 161 0.11 -5.80 6.91
N LEU A 162 0.71 -5.84 8.09
CA LEU A 162 1.57 -4.77 8.60
C LEU A 162 2.93 -5.37 8.92
N ASN A 163 3.98 -4.81 8.34
CA ASN A 163 5.35 -5.25 8.52
C ASN A 163 6.27 -4.08 8.85
N LEU A 164 7.31 -4.35 9.64
CA LEU A 164 8.35 -3.41 10.04
C LEU A 164 9.68 -4.19 10.09
N TRP A 165 10.70 -3.72 9.37
CA TRP A 165 12.01 -4.37 9.27
C TRP A 165 13.12 -3.56 9.95
#